data_AF-A0A009RNB2-F1
#
_entry.id   AF-A0A009RNB2-F1
#
_cell.length_a   1.000
_cell.length_b   1.000
_cell.length_c   1.000
_cell.angle_alpha   90.00
_cell.angle_beta   90.00
_cell.angle_gamma   90.00
#
_symmetry.space_group_name_H-M   'P 1'
#
loop_
_entity.id
_entity.type
_entity.pdbx_description
1 polymer ?
#
loop_
_entity_poly.entity_id
_entity_poly.type
_entity_poly.pdbx_seq_one_letter_code
_entity_poly.pdbx_strand_id
1 'polypeptide(L)'
;MTAITLATALAQKGYKVALADSDNQKSSLQWLKQRPDNVAVIQSLDWRQEKSIGDAPKNLDYLIIDAPGALSGDHAEQLVSEAHAIITPLQPSFFDIDSTRRFLKHLQDIKRIRKFSY
;
A
#
# COMPACT_ATOMS: atom_id res chain seq x y z
N MET A 1 -4.05 9.33 1.15
CA MET A 1 -3.09 10.46 1.30
C MET A 1 -1.70 10.01 1.74
N THR A 2 -1.57 9.23 2.81
CA THR A 2 -0.25 8.78 3.32
C THR A 2 0.63 8.15 2.23
N ALA A 3 0.06 7.25 1.41
CA ALA A 3 0.78 6.59 0.33
C ALA A 3 1.37 7.58 -0.70
N ILE A 4 0.56 8.51 -1.23
CA ILE A 4 1.02 9.49 -2.23
C ILE A 4 2.09 10.45 -1.70
N THR A 5 2.00 10.86 -0.42
CA THR A 5 2.98 11.75 0.20
C THR A 5 4.30 11.03 0.45
N LEU A 6 4.25 9.80 0.95
CA LEU A 6 5.44 8.99 1.18
C LEU A 6 6.15 8.66 -0.14
N ALA A 7 5.40 8.25 -1.16
CA ALA A 7 5.94 7.98 -2.49
C ALA A 7 6.62 9.21 -3.09
N THR A 8 6.01 10.39 -2.94
CA THR A 8 6.61 11.66 -3.41
C THR A 8 7.90 11.99 -2.68
N ALA A 9 7.93 11.89 -1.35
CA ALA A 9 9.10 12.20 -0.56
C ALA A 9 10.29 11.27 -0.90
N LEU A 10 10.02 9.99 -1.13
CA LEU A 10 11.04 9.01 -1.53
C LEU A 10 11.55 9.30 -2.96
N ALA A 11 10.64 9.56 -3.91
CA ALA A 11 11.03 9.89 -5.28
C ALA A 11 11.85 11.19 -5.36
N GLN A 12 11.50 12.20 -4.57
CA GLN A 12 12.26 13.46 -4.47
C GLN A 12 13.67 13.27 -3.89
N LYS A 13 13.90 12.22 -3.09
CA LYS A 13 15.24 11.85 -2.61
C LYS A 13 16.07 11.08 -3.65
N GLY A 14 15.52 10.81 -4.83
CA GLY A 14 16.22 10.15 -5.93
C GLY A 14 16.04 8.62 -5.98
N TYR A 15 15.16 8.06 -5.15
CA TYR A 15 14.84 6.64 -5.19
C TYR A 15 13.91 6.28 -6.35
N LYS A 16 14.04 5.06 -6.89
CA LYS A 16 13.11 4.48 -7.85
C LYS A 16 11.87 3.98 -7.11
N VAL A 17 10.76 4.71 -7.27
CA VAL A 17 9.52 4.47 -6.53
C VAL A 17 8.41 4.03 -7.47
N ALA A 18 7.68 2.99 -7.08
CA ALA A 18 6.37 2.67 -7.64
C ALA A 18 5.28 2.86 -6.58
N LEU A 19 4.10 3.29 -7.02
CA LEU A 19 2.88 3.36 -6.24
C LEU A 19 1.85 2.40 -6.84
N ALA A 20 1.56 1.33 -6.12
CA ALA A 20 0.52 0.37 -6.44
C ALA A 20 -0.79 0.77 -5.78
N ASP A 21 -1.82 1.01 -6.59
CA ASP A 21 -3.18 1.27 -6.11
C ASP A 21 -3.95 -0.04 -6.10
N SER A 22 -4.34 -0.50 -4.91
CA SER A 22 -5.18 -1.68 -4.73
C SER A 22 -6.61 -1.32 -4.31
N ASP A 23 -6.92 -0.03 -4.17
CA ASP A 23 -8.25 0.45 -3.85
C ASP A 23 -9.08 0.66 -5.14
N ASN A 24 -10.31 0.15 -5.14
CA ASN A 24 -11.25 0.30 -6.24
C ASN A 24 -11.58 1.77 -6.58
N GLN A 25 -11.38 2.70 -5.65
CA GLN A 25 -11.66 4.13 -5.85
C GLN A 25 -10.65 4.85 -6.78
N LYS A 26 -9.50 4.24 -7.10
CA LYS A 26 -8.46 4.77 -8.01
C LYS A 26 -7.88 6.14 -7.65
N SER A 27 -8.03 6.59 -6.42
CA SER A 27 -7.69 7.96 -6.03
C SER A 27 -6.20 8.26 -6.25
N SER A 28 -5.34 7.28 -5.96
CA SER A 28 -3.89 7.39 -6.13
C SER A 28 -3.46 7.34 -7.60
N LEU A 29 -4.06 6.47 -8.43
CA LEU A 29 -3.78 6.46 -9.87
C LEU A 29 -4.24 7.74 -10.58
N GLN A 30 -5.41 8.27 -10.21
CA GLN A 30 -5.89 9.53 -10.78
C GLN A 30 -4.97 10.69 -10.41
N TRP A 31 -4.51 10.73 -9.16
CA TRP A 31 -3.56 11.73 -8.70
C TRP A 31 -2.22 11.65 -9.46
N LEU A 32 -1.69 10.44 -9.70
CA LEU A 32 -0.46 10.27 -10.49
C LEU A 32 -0.57 10.86 -11.90
N LYS A 33 -1.73 10.71 -12.56
CA LYS A 33 -1.99 11.26 -13.91
C LYS A 33 -1.99 12.79 -13.97
N GLN A 34 -2.18 13.46 -12.83
CA GLN A 34 -2.20 14.92 -12.75
C GLN A 34 -0.81 15.50 -12.39
N ARG A 35 0.20 14.65 -12.16
CA ARG A 35 1.54 15.12 -11.82
C ARG A 35 2.20 15.80 -13.03
N PRO A 36 2.82 16.98 -12.85
CA PRO A 36 3.61 17.60 -13.91
C PRO A 36 4.78 16.72 -14.35
N ASP A 37 5.16 16.76 -15.63
CA ASP A 37 6.24 15.93 -16.17
C ASP A 37 7.65 16.34 -15.67
N ASN A 38 7.79 17.53 -15.08
CA ASN A 38 9.06 18.06 -14.60
C ASN A 38 9.41 17.67 -13.16
N VAL A 39 8.59 16.86 -12.49
CA VAL A 39 8.83 16.38 -11.12
C VAL A 39 9.36 14.95 -11.13
N ALA A 40 9.88 14.50 -9.97
CA ALA A 40 10.36 13.12 -9.82
C ALA A 40 9.28 12.10 -10.22
N VAL A 41 9.68 11.14 -11.06
CA VAL A 41 8.80 10.10 -11.59
C VAL A 41 8.41 9.12 -10.49
N ILE A 42 7.13 8.75 -10.46
CA ILE A 42 6.61 7.65 -9.64
C ILE A 42 5.90 6.71 -10.61
N GLN A 43 6.33 5.46 -10.67
CA GLN A 43 5.71 4.47 -11.54
C GLN A 43 4.35 4.06 -10.97
N SER A 44 3.30 4.08 -11.80
CA SER A 44 1.96 3.64 -11.40
C SER A 44 1.79 2.13 -11.61
N LEU A 45 1.26 1.41 -10.62
CA LEU A 45 0.83 0.01 -10.75
C LEU A 45 -0.66 -0.12 -10.38
N ASP A 46 -1.39 -0.93 -11.14
CA ASP A 46 -2.82 -1.17 -10.91
C ASP A 46 -3.02 -2.57 -10.32
N TRP A 47 -3.11 -2.61 -9.00
CA TRP A 47 -3.20 -3.85 -8.19
C TRP A 47 -4.62 -4.08 -7.64
N ARG A 48 -5.63 -3.47 -8.26
CA ARG A 48 -7.04 -3.61 -7.85
C ARG A 48 -7.59 -5.02 -8.12
N GLN A 49 -6.98 -5.73 -9.06
CA GLN A 49 -7.29 -7.15 -9.30
C GLN A 49 -6.28 -8.01 -8.55
N GLU A 50 -6.78 -9.01 -7.84
CA GLU A 50 -5.98 -9.93 -7.03
C GLU A 50 -4.81 -10.54 -7.82
N LYS A 51 -5.08 -11.02 -9.05
CA LYS A 51 -4.06 -11.56 -9.96
C LYS A 51 -2.95 -10.60 -10.38
N SER A 52 -3.11 -9.29 -10.16
CA SER A 52 -2.11 -8.28 -10.48
C SER A 52 -1.13 -8.03 -9.32
N ILE A 53 -1.47 -8.49 -8.10
CA ILE A 53 -0.61 -8.31 -6.92
C ILE A 53 0.68 -9.11 -7.13
N GLY A 54 1.82 -8.47 -6.83
CA GLY A 54 3.15 -9.04 -7.05
C GLY A 54 3.73 -8.79 -8.44
N ASP A 55 2.94 -8.27 -9.40
CA ASP A 55 3.46 -7.78 -10.68
C ASP A 55 4.11 -6.40 -10.51
N ALA A 56 5.29 -6.41 -9.89
CA ALA A 56 6.13 -5.23 -9.67
C ALA A 56 7.44 -5.31 -10.48
N PRO A 57 7.90 -4.19 -11.06
CA PRO A 57 9.22 -4.11 -11.69
C PRO A 57 10.34 -4.50 -10.72
N LYS A 58 11.30 -5.29 -11.21
CA LYS A 58 12.44 -5.78 -10.40
C LYS A 58 13.45 -4.70 -9.99
N ASN A 59 13.39 -3.50 -10.57
CA ASN A 59 14.39 -2.43 -10.37
C ASN A 59 13.78 -1.23 -9.65
N LEU A 60 13.17 -1.48 -8.49
CA LEU A 60 12.60 -0.46 -7.60
C LEU A 60 13.35 -0.47 -6.27
N ASP A 61 13.58 0.71 -5.71
CA ASP A 61 14.06 0.85 -4.34
C ASP A 61 12.89 0.77 -3.35
N TYR A 62 11.74 1.32 -3.73
CA TYR A 62 10.52 1.31 -2.92
C TYR A 62 9.28 1.00 -3.75
N LEU A 63 8.51 0.02 -3.27
CA LEU A 63 7.13 -0.20 -3.67
C LEU A 63 6.22 0.30 -2.54
N ILE A 64 5.37 1.26 -2.86
CA ILE A 64 4.35 1.78 -1.94
C ILE A 64 3.01 1.20 -2.37
N ILE A 65 2.34 0.49 -1.47
CA ILE A 65 1.03 -0.12 -1.73
C ILE A 65 -0.02 0.75 -1.02
N ASP A 66 -0.92 1.35 -1.80
CA ASP A 66 -2.13 2.01 -1.28
C ASP A 66 -3.22 0.95 -1.12
N ALA A 67 -3.37 0.49 0.11
CA ALA A 67 -4.30 -0.58 0.50
C ALA A 67 -5.71 -0.02 0.75
N PRO A 68 -6.78 -0.80 0.46
CA PRO A 68 -8.14 -0.39 0.81
C PRO A 68 -8.31 -0.24 2.32
N GLY A 69 -9.20 0.66 2.74
CA GLY A 69 -9.45 0.94 4.16
C GLY A 69 -9.98 -0.25 4.97
N ALA A 70 -10.52 -1.27 4.30
CA ALA A 70 -10.86 -2.56 4.88
C ALA A 70 -10.10 -3.67 4.15
N LEU A 71 -9.25 -4.37 4.90
CA LEU A 71 -8.50 -5.53 4.42
C LEU A 71 -9.17 -6.80 4.98
N SER A 72 -9.65 -7.67 4.10
CA SER A 72 -10.24 -8.96 4.46
C SER A 72 -9.84 -10.06 3.47
N GLY A 73 -9.84 -11.30 3.96
CA GLY A 73 -9.62 -12.51 3.16
C GLY A 73 -8.29 -12.53 2.40
N ASP A 74 -8.27 -13.29 1.31
CA ASP A 74 -7.08 -13.61 0.51
C ASP A 74 -6.39 -12.36 -0.05
N HIS A 75 -7.15 -11.32 -0.40
CA HIS A 75 -6.61 -10.04 -0.86
C HIS A 75 -5.71 -9.38 0.19
N ALA A 76 -6.13 -9.40 1.47
CA ALA A 76 -5.33 -8.87 2.56
C ALA A 76 -4.04 -9.68 2.76
N GLU A 77 -4.13 -11.01 2.68
CA GLU A 77 -2.96 -11.87 2.81
C GLU A 77 -1.95 -11.58 1.70
N GLN A 78 -2.40 -11.45 0.45
CA GLN A 78 -1.52 -11.16 -0.68
C GLN A 78 -0.83 -9.80 -0.59
N LEU A 79 -1.55 -8.74 -0.22
CA LEU A 79 -0.91 -7.43 -0.01
C LEU A 79 0.11 -7.47 1.13
N VAL A 80 -0.17 -8.23 2.19
CA VAL A 80 0.75 -8.43 3.30
C VAL A 80 1.96 -9.30 2.88
N SER A 81 1.95 -10.07 1.78
CA SER A 81 3.15 -10.77 1.22
C SER A 81 4.17 -9.82 0.69
N GLU A 82 3.69 -8.85 -0.06
CA GLU A 82 4.54 -7.91 -0.74
C GLU A 82 5.14 -6.89 0.24
N ALA A 83 4.50 -6.72 1.42
CA ALA A 83 4.86 -5.72 2.39
C ALA A 83 5.99 -6.18 3.35
N HIS A 84 7.14 -5.50 3.26
CA HIS A 84 8.21 -5.58 4.25
C HIS A 84 7.88 -4.81 5.54
N ALA A 85 7.09 -3.75 5.42
CA ALA A 85 6.63 -2.92 6.53
C ALA A 85 5.19 -2.47 6.27
N ILE A 86 4.42 -2.28 7.34
CA ILE A 86 3.04 -1.81 7.29
C ILE A 86 2.95 -0.51 8.09
N ILE A 87 2.38 0.52 7.46
CA ILE A 87 2.11 1.82 8.08
C ILE A 87 0.60 1.98 8.19
N THR A 88 0.10 2.16 9.41
CA THR A 88 -1.32 2.39 9.68
C THR A 88 -1.53 3.83 10.16
N PRO A 89 -1.94 4.76 9.28
CA PRO A 89 -2.22 6.13 9.67
C PRO A 89 -3.52 6.21 10.47
N LEU A 90 -3.53 6.98 11.56
CA LEU A 90 -4.63 7.08 12.52
C LEU A 90 -5.01 8.54 12.74
N GLN A 91 -6.30 8.85 12.84
CA GLN A 91 -6.72 10.16 13.34
C GLN A 91 -6.75 10.14 14.88
N PRO A 92 -6.56 11.29 15.53
CA PRO A 92 -6.73 11.41 16.98
C PRO A 92 -8.22 11.42 17.34
N SER A 93 -8.90 10.28 17.13
CA SER A 93 -10.35 10.11 17.33
C SER A 93 -10.64 8.87 18.16
N PHE A 94 -11.65 8.97 19.04
CA PHE A 94 -12.11 7.84 19.85
C PHE A 94 -12.60 6.67 18.98
N PHE A 95 -13.28 6.96 17.87
CA PHE A 95 -13.75 5.96 16.93
C PHE A 95 -12.61 5.19 16.26
N ASP A 96 -11.47 5.86 16.06
CA ASP A 96 -10.30 5.27 15.41
C ASP A 96 -9.52 4.34 16.35
N ILE A 97 -9.52 4.58 17.67
CA ILE A 97 -8.75 3.75 18.61
C ILE A 97 -9.23 2.29 18.59
N ASP A 98 -10.54 2.08 18.62
CA ASP A 98 -11.12 0.74 18.69
C ASP A 98 -11.08 0.02 17.33
N SER A 99 -11.35 0.73 16.23
CA SER A 99 -11.20 0.19 14.87
C SER A 99 -9.76 -0.23 14.59
N THR A 100 -8.79 0.59 15.00
CA THR A 100 -7.36 0.30 14.87
C THR A 100 -6.97 -0.93 15.67
N ARG A 101 -7.44 -1.05 16.92
CA ARG A 101 -7.13 -2.23 17.74
C ARG A 101 -7.61 -3.51 17.07
N ARG A 102 -8.81 -3.50 16.49
CA ARG A 102 -9.34 -4.65 15.72
C ARG A 102 -8.48 -4.94 14.48
N PHE A 103 -8.15 -3.90 13.71
CA PHE A 103 -7.32 -4.04 12.52
C PHE A 103 -5.93 -4.62 12.84
N LEU A 104 -5.27 -4.13 13.88
CA LEU A 104 -3.95 -4.63 14.30
C LEU A 104 -4.01 -6.10 14.76
N LYS A 105 -5.08 -6.52 15.45
CA LYS A 105 -5.30 -7.94 15.77
C LYS A 105 -5.44 -8.79 14.50
N HIS A 106 -6.27 -8.35 13.58
CA HIS A 106 -6.46 -9.04 12.29
C HIS A 106 -5.15 -9.17 11.49
N LEU A 107 -4.33 -8.11 11.46
CA LEU A 107 -3.00 -8.16 10.82
C LEU A 107 -2.04 -9.15 11.51
N GLN A 108 -2.12 -9.30 12.84
CA GLN A 108 -1.31 -10.29 13.56
C GLN A 108 -1.71 -11.72 13.19
N ASP A 109 -3.01 -11.96 13.00
CA ASP A 109 -3.51 -13.28 12.60
C ASP A 109 -3.01 -13.66 11.20
N ILE A 110 -3.06 -12.73 10.23
CA ILE A 110 -2.51 -12.92 8.88
C ILE A 110 -1.01 -13.27 8.92
N LYS A 111 -0.22 -12.53 9.72
CA LYS A 111 1.21 -12.84 9.88
C LYS A 111 1.47 -14.19 10.54
N ARG A 112 0.57 -14.62 11.43
CA ARG A 112 0.69 -15.88 12.16
C ARG A 112 0.38 -17.08 11.27
N ILE A 113 -0.67 -17.00 10.45
CA ILE A 113 -1.04 -18.04 9.47
C ILE A 113 0.16 -18.40 8.59
N ARG A 114 0.88 -17.38 8.09
CA ARG A 114 2.09 -17.60 7.29
C ARG A 114 3.22 -18.37 7.96
N LYS A 115 3.40 -18.22 9.27
CA LYS A 115 4.43 -19.00 9.97
C LYS A 115 4.11 -20.50 10.00
N PHE A 116 2.86 -20.87 9.76
CA PHE A 116 2.39 -22.26 9.78
C PHE A 116 2.18 -22.87 8.38
N SER A 117 2.38 -22.10 7.30
CA SER A 117 2.20 -22.56 5.92
C SER A 117 3.48 -23.01 5.21
N TYR A 118 4.49 -23.47 5.97
CA TYR A 118 5.72 -24.07 5.42
C TYR A 118 5.67 -25.60 5.45
#